data_AF-A0A946AI96-F1
#
_entry.id   AF-A0A946AI96-F1
#
_cell.length_a   1.000
_cell.length_b   1.000
_cell.length_c   1.000
_cell.angle_alpha   90.00
_cell.angle_beta   90.00
_cell.angle_gamma   90.00
#
_symmetry.space_group_name_H-M   'P 1'
#
loop_
_entity.id
_entity.type
_entity.pdbx_description
1 polymer ?
#
loop_
_entity_poly.entity_id
_entity_poly.type
_entity_poly.pdbx_seq_one_letter_code
_entity_poly.pdbx_strand_id
1 'polypeptide(L)'
;MNRCSRYLVSIVIKFVVASAVLVGPATIAVAHEVPTDVVIQAFVKPTGQRLEFLVRVPLEAMRDVNFPESGPGYLVISDADETLQDAATIWVAQEVSFYENDTPLDQWSIEAVRVSLPSDRSFENFATARSHFSAPRLSDNT
;
A
#
# COMPACT_ATOMS: atom_id res chain seq x y z
N MET A 1 47.32 -49.59 -11.37
CA MET A 1 47.42 -48.34 -12.16
C MET A 1 46.03 -47.70 -12.29
N ASN A 2 45.34 -47.41 -11.17
CA ASN A 2 43.89 -47.13 -11.20
C ASN A 2 43.47 -45.97 -10.27
N ARG A 3 44.42 -45.37 -9.52
CA ARG A 3 44.14 -44.27 -8.59
C ARG A 3 44.08 -42.93 -9.31
N CYS A 4 44.98 -42.67 -10.27
CA CYS A 4 45.04 -41.42 -11.04
C CYS A 4 43.75 -41.14 -11.85
N SER A 5 43.18 -42.17 -12.48
CA SER A 5 41.93 -42.08 -13.24
C SER A 5 40.70 -41.73 -12.37
N ARG A 6 40.63 -42.27 -11.14
CA ARG A 6 39.53 -41.99 -10.21
C ARG A 6 39.58 -40.56 -9.66
N TYR A 7 40.78 -40.01 -9.46
CA TYR A 7 40.94 -38.60 -9.08
C TYR A 7 40.54 -37.64 -10.20
N LEU A 8 40.91 -37.95 -11.44
CA LEU A 8 40.54 -37.15 -12.62
C LEU A 8 39.02 -37.08 -12.83
N VAL A 9 38.32 -38.22 -12.73
CA VAL A 9 36.85 -38.27 -12.88
C VAL A 9 36.15 -37.50 -11.75
N SER A 10 36.63 -37.60 -10.51
CA SER A 10 36.05 -36.87 -9.38
C SER A 10 36.25 -35.36 -9.49
N ILE A 11 37.40 -34.91 -10.00
CA ILE A 11 37.67 -33.49 -10.26
C ILE A 11 36.71 -32.97 -11.32
N VAL A 12 36.56 -33.68 -12.45
CA VAL A 12 35.66 -33.27 -13.53
C VAL A 12 34.21 -33.19 -13.06
N ILE A 13 33.72 -34.19 -12.30
CA ILE A 13 32.35 -34.15 -11.76
C ILE A 13 32.15 -32.96 -10.83
N LYS A 14 33.11 -32.66 -9.95
CA LYS A 14 33.03 -31.50 -9.06
C LYS A 14 33.02 -30.18 -9.84
N PHE A 15 33.83 -30.09 -10.89
CA PHE A 15 33.84 -28.92 -11.77
C PHE A 15 32.53 -28.77 -12.54
N VAL A 16 31.94 -29.85 -13.06
CA VAL A 16 30.66 -29.84 -13.77
C VAL A 16 29.50 -29.46 -12.85
N VAL A 17 29.46 -30.00 -11.62
CA VAL A 17 28.42 -29.64 -10.64
C VAL A 17 28.58 -28.17 -10.20
N ALA A 18 29.80 -27.72 -9.95
CA ALA A 18 30.06 -26.32 -9.57
C ALA A 18 29.65 -25.34 -10.68
N SER A 19 29.90 -25.69 -11.95
CA SER A 19 29.50 -24.86 -13.10
C SER A 19 27.99 -24.90 -13.36
N ALA A 20 27.32 -26.03 -13.15
CA ALA A 20 25.86 -26.11 -13.26
C ALA A 20 25.13 -25.27 -12.18
N VAL A 21 25.68 -25.14 -10.97
CA VAL A 21 25.15 -24.27 -9.92
C VAL A 21 25.35 -22.79 -10.24
N LEU A 22 26.48 -22.43 -10.86
CA LEU A 22 26.76 -21.04 -11.26
C LEU A 22 25.88 -20.54 -12.43
N VAL A 23 25.36 -21.46 -13.25
CA VAL A 23 24.55 -21.13 -14.46
C VAL A 23 23.06 -21.37 -14.21
N GLY A 24 22.66 -21.62 -12.96
CA GLY A 24 21.24 -21.68 -12.59
C GLY A 24 20.51 -20.40 -12.99
N PRO A 25 19.23 -20.47 -13.42
CA PRO A 25 18.47 -19.30 -13.83
C PRO A 25 18.47 -18.31 -12.67
N ALA A 26 19.07 -17.14 -12.91
CA ALA A 26 18.92 -16.00 -12.03
C ALA A 26 17.45 -15.61 -12.05
N THR A 27 16.67 -16.13 -11.10
CA THR A 27 15.37 -15.57 -10.79
C THR A 27 15.65 -14.14 -10.38
N ILE A 28 15.39 -13.19 -11.28
CA ILE A 28 15.44 -11.77 -10.98
C ILE A 28 14.46 -11.58 -9.84
N ALA A 29 14.99 -11.39 -8.64
CA ALA A 29 14.18 -10.98 -7.51
C ALA A 29 13.66 -9.60 -7.88
N VAL A 30 12.39 -9.53 -8.31
CA VAL A 30 11.67 -8.27 -8.45
C VAL A 30 11.43 -7.79 -7.02
N ALA A 31 12.42 -7.10 -6.47
CA ALA A 31 12.21 -6.32 -5.27
C ALA A 31 11.17 -5.25 -5.63
N HIS A 32 10.00 -5.31 -5.01
CA HIS A 32 8.97 -4.33 -5.23
C HIS A 32 9.50 -2.99 -4.71
N GLU A 33 9.44 -1.96 -5.55
CA GLU A 33 9.99 -0.64 -5.26
C GLU A 33 9.23 -0.02 -4.08
N VAL A 34 9.96 0.44 -3.06
CA VAL A 34 9.41 1.20 -1.94
C VAL A 34 9.35 2.66 -2.40
N PRO A 35 8.16 3.30 -2.52
CA PRO A 35 8.06 4.73 -2.73
C PRO A 35 9.05 5.49 -1.85
N THR A 36 9.93 6.27 -2.48
CA THR A 36 10.99 7.01 -1.79
C THR A 36 10.39 8.01 -0.79
N ASP A 37 9.24 8.59 -1.12
CA ASP A 37 8.46 9.48 -0.27
C ASP A 37 6.97 9.41 -0.65
N VAL A 38 6.08 9.52 0.34
CA VAL A 38 4.63 9.71 0.14
C VAL A 38 4.17 10.92 0.94
N VAL A 39 3.24 11.70 0.38
CA VAL A 39 2.66 12.86 1.07
C VAL A 39 1.27 12.51 1.57
N ILE A 40 1.10 12.53 2.89
CA ILE A 40 -0.19 12.40 3.56
C ILE A 40 -0.70 13.80 3.91
N GLN A 41 -1.94 14.10 3.56
CA GLN A 41 -2.59 15.36 3.90
C GLN A 41 -3.71 15.10 4.90
N ALA A 42 -3.66 15.75 6.05
CA ALA A 42 -4.64 15.55 7.11
C ALA A 42 -5.12 16.86 7.71
N PHE A 43 -6.38 16.88 8.13
CA PHE A 43 -6.95 17.91 8.96
C PHE A 43 -7.60 17.30 10.20
N VAL A 44 -7.43 17.98 11.33
CA VAL A 44 -8.06 17.64 12.59
C VAL A 44 -8.81 18.87 13.07
N LYS A 45 -10.12 18.74 13.36
CA LYS A 45 -10.95 19.86 13.79
C LYS A 45 -11.97 19.41 14.85
N PRO A 46 -11.97 20.03 16.05
CA PRO A 46 -13.07 19.86 17.00
C PRO A 46 -14.39 20.44 16.46
N THR A 47 -15.47 19.66 16.54
CA THR A 47 -16.83 20.06 16.15
C THR A 47 -17.81 19.65 17.25
N GLY A 48 -18.19 20.57 18.12
CA GLY A 48 -19.09 20.27 19.25
C GLY A 48 -18.44 19.30 20.23
N GLN A 49 -19.03 18.11 20.40
CA GLN A 49 -18.54 17.05 21.31
C GLN A 49 -17.73 15.95 20.60
N ARG A 50 -17.31 16.19 19.35
CA ARG A 50 -16.54 15.21 18.56
C ARG A 50 -15.34 15.87 17.89
N LEU A 51 -14.35 15.06 17.55
CA LEU A 51 -13.22 15.45 16.71
C LEU A 51 -13.47 14.95 15.28
N GLU A 52 -13.38 15.83 14.29
CA GLU A 52 -13.40 15.43 12.88
C GLU A 52 -11.96 15.30 12.38
N PHE A 53 -11.60 14.09 11.96
CA PHE A 53 -10.33 13.77 11.33
C PHE A 53 -10.56 13.44 9.85
N LEU A 54 -9.96 14.24 8.98
CA LEU A 54 -10.00 14.03 7.54
C LEU A 54 -8.58 13.75 7.08
N VAL A 55 -8.38 12.70 6.29
CA VAL A 55 -7.05 12.33 5.80
C VAL A 55 -7.12 11.81 4.37
N ARG A 56 -6.13 12.19 3.58
CA ARG A 56 -5.89 11.70 2.23
C ARG A 56 -4.53 11.01 2.23
N VAL A 57 -4.57 9.72 1.88
CA VAL A 57 -3.41 8.84 1.84
C VAL A 57 -3.25 8.33 0.40
N PRO A 58 -2.06 8.43 -0.21
CA PRO A 58 -1.78 7.79 -1.50
C PRO A 58 -1.96 6.26 -1.41
N LEU A 59 -2.62 5.65 -2.40
CA LEU A 59 -2.84 4.19 -2.41
C LEU A 59 -1.52 3.40 -2.41
N GLU A 60 -0.46 3.95 -3.00
CA GLU A 60 0.90 3.36 -2.97
C GLU A 60 1.51 3.26 -1.56
N ALA A 61 0.94 3.97 -0.56
CA ALA A 61 1.30 3.84 0.84
C ALA A 61 0.56 2.66 1.53
N MET A 62 -0.51 2.13 0.92
CA MET A 62 -1.34 1.04 1.45
C MET A 62 -0.88 -0.33 0.92
N ARG A 63 0.39 -0.66 1.11
CA ARG A 63 1.07 -1.70 0.33
C ARG A 63 0.58 -3.13 0.56
N ASP A 64 0.12 -3.47 1.77
CA ASP A 64 -0.39 -4.82 2.04
C ASP A 64 -1.92 -4.91 1.85
N VAL A 65 -2.46 -4.08 0.98
CA VAL A 65 -3.86 -4.10 0.55
C VAL A 65 -3.94 -4.50 -0.92
N ASN A 66 -4.65 -5.59 -1.20
CA ASN A 66 -4.88 -6.03 -2.58
C ASN A 66 -6.11 -5.31 -3.14
N PHE A 67 -5.89 -4.16 -3.79
CA PHE A 67 -6.96 -3.45 -4.47
C PHE A 67 -7.42 -4.19 -5.74
N PRO A 68 -8.72 -4.12 -6.09
CA PRO A 68 -9.20 -4.70 -7.33
C PRO A 68 -8.65 -3.90 -8.51
N GLU A 69 -7.94 -4.58 -9.41
CA GLU A 69 -7.25 -3.95 -10.54
C GLU A 69 -7.60 -4.63 -11.87
N SER A 70 -7.48 -3.88 -12.97
CA SER A 70 -7.71 -4.33 -14.33
C SER A 70 -6.57 -3.91 -15.26
N GLY A 71 -6.30 -4.74 -16.27
CA GLY A 71 -5.26 -4.48 -17.27
C GLY A 71 -3.88 -4.29 -16.62
N PRO A 72 -3.12 -3.23 -16.97
CA PRO A 72 -1.78 -2.97 -16.44
C PRO A 72 -1.74 -2.38 -15.01
N GLY A 73 -2.80 -2.54 -14.21
CA GLY A 73 -2.86 -2.05 -12.82
C GLY A 73 -3.80 -0.85 -12.61
N TYR A 74 -4.84 -0.69 -13.45
CA TYR A 74 -5.86 0.33 -13.22
C TYR A 74 -6.82 -0.13 -12.13
N LEU A 75 -7.05 0.70 -11.12
CA LEU A 75 -8.02 0.43 -10.07
C LEU A 75 -9.44 0.27 -10.66
N VAL A 76 -10.11 -0.82 -10.32
CA VAL A 76 -11.55 -1.02 -10.57
C VAL A 76 -12.31 -0.35 -9.43
N ILE A 77 -12.64 0.92 -9.61
CA ILE A 77 -13.23 1.78 -8.56
C ILE A 77 -14.58 1.24 -8.10
N SER A 78 -15.38 0.69 -9.02
CA SER A 78 -16.70 0.12 -8.74
C SER A 78 -16.67 -1.07 -7.77
N ASP A 79 -15.55 -1.80 -7.72
CA ASP A 79 -15.38 -2.98 -6.86
C ASP A 79 -14.52 -2.70 -5.61
N ALA A 80 -13.97 -1.49 -5.48
CA ALA A 80 -12.96 -1.17 -4.45
C ALA A 80 -13.54 -0.76 -3.09
N ASP A 81 -14.86 -0.55 -2.97
CA ASP A 81 -15.48 0.03 -1.77
C ASP A 81 -15.13 -0.69 -0.47
N GLU A 82 -15.28 -2.02 -0.43
CA GLU A 82 -14.99 -2.83 0.75
C GLU A 82 -13.50 -2.81 1.08
N THR A 83 -12.65 -2.97 0.06
CA THR A 83 -11.19 -2.93 0.22
C THR A 83 -10.69 -1.57 0.71
N LEU A 84 -11.30 -0.48 0.26
CA LEU A 84 -11.00 0.89 0.73
C LEU A 84 -11.42 1.06 2.19
N GLN A 85 -12.57 0.52 2.59
CA GLN A 85 -13.05 0.57 3.96
C GLN A 85 -12.14 -0.21 4.91
N ASP A 86 -11.70 -1.40 4.51
CA ASP A 86 -10.74 -2.21 5.25
C ASP A 86 -9.39 -1.52 5.36
N ALA A 87 -8.89 -0.96 4.25
CA ALA A 87 -7.64 -0.21 4.24
C ALA A 87 -7.70 0.99 5.19
N ALA A 88 -8.77 1.79 5.14
CA ALA A 88 -8.96 2.92 6.05
C ALA A 88 -9.06 2.49 7.51
N THR A 89 -9.63 1.32 7.78
CA THR A 89 -9.74 0.78 9.14
C THR A 89 -8.38 0.35 9.67
N ILE A 90 -7.68 -0.51 8.94
CA ILE A 90 -6.45 -1.16 9.37
C ILE A 90 -5.28 -0.17 9.36
N TRP A 91 -5.11 0.61 8.30
CA TRP A 91 -3.92 1.44 8.09
C TRP A 91 -4.03 2.86 8.62
N VAL A 92 -5.24 3.32 8.94
CA VAL A 92 -5.47 4.71 9.35
C VAL A 92 -6.16 4.77 10.72
N ALA A 93 -7.37 4.24 10.83
CA ALA A 93 -8.16 4.41 12.05
C ALA A 93 -7.53 3.71 13.27
N GLN A 94 -6.94 2.53 13.08
CA GLN A 94 -6.27 1.78 14.15
C GLN A 94 -4.87 2.32 14.50
N GLU A 95 -4.22 3.00 13.55
CA GLU A 95 -2.84 3.49 13.70
C GLU A 95 -2.77 4.94 14.21
N VAL A 96 -3.91 5.63 14.32
CA VAL A 96 -4.00 7.01 14.83
C VAL A 96 -4.71 7.02 16.18
N SER A 97 -4.06 7.61 17.18
CA SER A 97 -4.65 7.81 18.51
C SER A 97 -4.83 9.30 18.80
N PHE A 98 -6.02 9.67 19.25
CA PHE A 98 -6.33 11.02 19.70
C PHE A 98 -6.52 11.06 21.22
N TYR A 99 -6.14 12.18 21.82
CA TYR A 99 -6.27 12.41 23.25
C TYR A 99 -6.82 13.82 23.50
N GLU A 100 -7.67 13.95 24.52
CA GLU A 100 -8.09 15.22 25.10
C GLU A 100 -7.64 15.27 26.56
N ASN A 101 -6.68 16.15 26.89
CA ASN A 101 -6.12 16.27 28.24
C ASN A 101 -5.70 14.91 28.84
N ASP A 102 -4.86 14.16 28.10
CA ASP A 102 -4.40 12.80 28.45
C ASP A 102 -5.49 11.72 28.49
N THR A 103 -6.75 12.05 28.23
CA THR A 103 -7.84 11.08 28.09
C THR A 103 -7.93 10.60 26.64
N PRO A 104 -7.82 9.30 26.36
CA PRO A 104 -7.93 8.78 25.00
C PRO A 104 -9.34 8.99 24.43
N LEU A 105 -9.43 9.39 23.16
CA LEU A 105 -10.66 9.41 22.37
C LEU A 105 -10.77 8.09 21.61
N ASP A 106 -11.19 7.04 22.31
CA ASP A 106 -11.22 5.65 21.83
C ASP A 106 -12.49 5.31 21.02
N GLN A 107 -13.53 6.11 21.14
CA GLN A 107 -14.75 5.98 20.35
C GLN A 107 -14.61 6.72 19.02
N TRP A 108 -14.44 5.96 17.95
CA TRP A 108 -14.36 6.47 16.58
C TRP A 108 -15.27 5.69 15.63
N SER A 109 -15.67 6.37 14.56
CA SER A 109 -16.38 5.80 13.42
C SER A 109 -15.78 6.34 12.13
N ILE A 110 -15.73 5.51 11.10
CA ILE A 110 -15.40 5.95 9.74
C ILE A 110 -16.70 6.38 9.06
N GLU A 111 -16.86 7.68 8.87
CA GLU A 111 -18.09 8.24 8.29
C GLU A 111 -18.17 8.09 6.76
N ALA A 112 -17.02 8.12 6.08
CA ALA A 112 -16.93 7.98 4.64
C ALA A 112 -15.50 7.65 4.19
N VAL A 113 -15.40 6.83 3.14
CA VAL A 113 -14.16 6.55 2.42
C VAL A 113 -14.43 6.69 0.92
N ARG A 114 -13.45 7.22 0.17
CA ARG A 114 -13.56 7.36 -1.29
C ARG A 114 -12.18 7.46 -1.95
N VAL A 115 -12.15 7.14 -3.24
CA VAL A 115 -11.01 7.42 -4.12
C VAL A 115 -11.04 8.88 -4.59
N SER A 116 -9.86 9.46 -4.76
CA SER A 116 -9.64 10.75 -5.41
C SER A 116 -8.46 10.63 -6.38
N LEU A 117 -8.47 11.42 -7.45
CA LEU A 117 -7.35 11.45 -8.40
C LEU A 117 -6.11 12.09 -7.75
N PRO A 118 -4.89 11.77 -8.20
CA PRO A 118 -3.67 12.46 -7.75
C PRO A 118 -3.73 13.98 -7.93
N SER A 119 -4.36 14.44 -9.02
CA SER A 119 -4.56 15.86 -9.36
C SER A 119 -5.70 16.55 -8.59
N ASP A 120 -6.46 15.81 -7.77
CA ASP A 120 -7.55 16.37 -6.97
C ASP A 120 -7.01 17.31 -5.88
N ARG A 121 -7.59 18.52 -5.82
CA ARG A 121 -7.19 19.61 -4.91
C ARG A 121 -8.15 19.81 -3.74
N SER A 122 -9.10 18.91 -3.53
CA SER A 122 -10.09 19.07 -2.46
C SER A 122 -9.46 19.19 -1.07
N PHE A 123 -8.30 18.57 -0.85
CA PHE A 123 -7.56 18.61 0.41
C PHE A 123 -6.70 19.88 0.62
N GLU A 124 -6.90 20.95 -0.15
CA GLU A 124 -6.22 22.24 0.07
C GLU A 124 -6.62 22.92 1.40
N ASN A 125 -7.86 22.72 1.86
CA ASN A 125 -8.34 23.19 3.16
C ASN A 125 -9.44 22.29 3.75
N PHE A 126 -9.73 22.45 5.05
CA PHE A 126 -10.72 21.62 5.75
C PHE A 126 -12.11 21.66 5.11
N ALA A 127 -12.60 22.85 4.73
CA ALA A 127 -13.97 23.00 4.24
C ALA A 127 -14.17 22.29 2.90
N THR A 128 -13.22 22.46 1.96
CA THR A 128 -13.25 21.78 0.66
C THR A 128 -13.06 20.28 0.84
N ALA A 129 -12.15 19.84 1.71
CA ALA A 129 -11.93 18.42 2.00
C ALA A 129 -13.20 17.77 2.54
N ARG A 130 -13.87 18.42 3.50
CA ARG A 130 -15.11 17.92 4.10
C ARG A 130 -16.22 17.80 3.08
N SER A 131 -16.40 18.81 2.22
CA SER A 131 -17.43 18.79 1.17
C SER A 131 -17.17 17.73 0.09
N HIS A 132 -15.90 17.37 -0.14
CA HIS A 132 -15.54 16.41 -1.17
C HIS A 132 -16.11 15.02 -0.89
N PHE A 133 -16.33 14.65 0.37
CA PHE A 133 -16.99 13.38 0.70
C PHE A 133 -18.44 13.27 0.20
N SER A 134 -19.09 14.40 -0.12
CA SER A 134 -20.44 14.43 -0.70
C SER A 134 -20.45 14.53 -2.24
N ALA A 135 -19.29 14.68 -2.89
CA ALA A 135 -19.21 14.76 -4.34
C ALA A 135 -19.53 13.38 -5.00
N PRO A 136 -19.94 13.35 -6.28
CA PRO A 136 -20.10 12.09 -7.00
C PRO A 136 -18.84 11.22 -6.92
N ARG A 137 -19.03 9.91 -6.84
CA ARG A 137 -17.93 8.94 -6.90
C ARG A 137 -17.30 8.93 -8.29
N LEU A 138 -16.01 8.60 -8.35
CA LEU A 138 -15.32 8.40 -9.62
C LEU A 138 -15.87 7.15 -10.32
N SER A 139 -15.82 7.13 -11.65
CA SER A 139 -16.16 5.97 -12.46
C SER A 139 -14.91 5.21 -12.88
N ASP A 140 -15.02 3.93 -13.23
CA ASP A 140 -13.88 3.12 -13.70
C ASP A 140 -13.18 3.66 -14.96
N ASN A 141 -13.87 4.51 -15.73
CA ASN A 141 -13.35 5.10 -16.97
C ASN A 141 -12.67 6.47 -16.76
N THR A 142 -12.26 6.79 -15.52
CA THR A 142 -11.63 8.07 -15.19
C THR A 142 -10.14 8.08 -15.54
#